data_AF-A0A960S4P3-F1
#
_entry.id   AF-A0A960S4P3-F1
#
_cell.length_a   1.000
_cell.length_b   1.000
_cell.length_c   1.000
_cell.angle_alpha   90.00
_cell.angle_beta   90.00
_cell.angle_gamma   90.00
#
_symmetry.space_group_name_H-M   'P 1'
#
loop_
_entity.id
_entity.type
_entity.pdbx_description
1 polymer ?
#
loop_
_entity_poly.entity_id
_entity_poly.type
_entity_poly.pdbx_seq_one_letter_code
_entity_poly.pdbx_strand_id
1 'polypeptide(L)' 'MQLDEKGRGFSFLKEGPLDMRMDPSSNLTAKEIVNKWSEKDLGKLFQEYGEERQWRKAARAIVEARRKKTIET' A
#
# COMPACT_ATOMS: atom_id res chain seq x y z
N MET A 1 14.71 -10.20 -12.74
CA MET A 1 14.11 -10.57 -11.42
C MET A 1 12.95 -9.61 -11.15
N GLN A 2 11.84 -10.06 -10.55
CA GLN A 2 10.49 -9.45 -10.46
C GLN A 2 10.37 -7.92 -10.15
N LEU A 3 11.45 -7.24 -9.77
CA LEU A 3 11.53 -5.80 -9.48
C LEU A 3 11.68 -4.91 -10.73
N ASP A 4 11.83 -5.49 -11.93
CA ASP A 4 12.07 -4.75 -13.17
C ASP A 4 10.81 -4.38 -13.97
N GLU A 5 9.62 -4.66 -13.43
CA GLU A 5 8.37 -4.22 -14.04
C GLU A 5 8.04 -2.80 -13.58
N LYS A 6 8.70 -1.83 -14.24
CA LYS A 6 8.60 -0.37 -14.06
C LYS A 6 7.16 0.21 -14.05
N GLY A 7 6.12 -0.59 -14.30
CA GLY A 7 4.72 -0.14 -14.37
C GLY A 7 3.80 -0.62 -13.25
N ARG A 8 4.26 -1.45 -12.30
CA ARG A 8 3.37 -2.08 -11.28
C ARG A 8 3.47 -1.51 -9.87
N GLY A 9 4.24 -0.44 -9.65
CA GLY A 9 4.27 0.26 -8.36
C GLY A 9 4.99 -0.45 -7.21
N PHE A 10 5.89 -1.40 -7.49
CA PHE A 10 6.70 -2.05 -6.44
C PHE A 10 7.88 -1.20 -5.96
N SER A 11 8.22 -0.12 -6.67
CA SER A 11 9.34 0.76 -6.30
C SER A 11 8.83 1.99 -5.57
N PHE A 12 9.47 2.33 -4.45
CA PHE A 12 9.24 3.61 -3.76
C PHE A 12 9.98 4.79 -4.40
N LEU A 13 11.02 4.51 -5.20
CA LEU A 13 11.90 5.53 -5.78
C LEU A 13 11.42 6.01 -7.15
N LYS A 14 10.54 5.25 -7.79
CA LYS A 14 10.00 5.55 -9.12
C LYS A 14 8.50 5.75 -8.98
N GLU A 15 8.02 6.87 -9.50
CA GLU A 15 6.58 7.13 -9.55
C GLU A 15 5.87 6.07 -10.42
N GLY A 16 4.73 5.60 -9.95
CA GLY A 16 3.95 4.56 -10.62
C GLY A 16 2.65 4.28 -9.87
N PRO A 17 1.70 3.59 -10.51
CA PRO A 17 0.40 3.29 -9.89
C PRO A 17 0.58 2.38 -8.68
N LEU A 18 -0.18 2.61 -7.61
CA LEU A 18 -0.24 1.71 -6.44
C LEU A 18 -0.95 0.38 -6.77
N ASP A 19 -0.35 -0.45 -7.61
CA ASP A 19 -0.86 -1.76 -7.98
C ASP A 19 -0.30 -2.85 -7.04
N MET A 20 1.01 -3.09 -7.10
CA MET A 20 1.77 -4.10 -6.33
C MET A 20 1.26 -5.55 -6.45
N ARG A 21 0.41 -5.88 -7.44
CA ARG A 21 0.04 -7.27 -7.70
C ARG A 21 1.13 -7.98 -8.51
N MET A 22 1.51 -9.19 -8.08
CA MET A 22 2.33 -10.09 -8.89
C MET A 22 1.51 -10.76 -10.00
N ASP A 23 0.26 -11.11 -9.69
CA ASP A 23 -0.72 -11.64 -10.64
C ASP A 23 -1.74 -10.55 -11.02
N PRO A 24 -1.73 -10.05 -12.28
CA PRO A 24 -2.65 -9.03 -12.76
C PRO A 24 -4.13 -9.44 -12.72
N SER A 25 -4.44 -10.73 -12.62
CA SER A 25 -5.82 -11.23 -12.52
C SER A 25 -6.44 -11.07 -11.13
N SER A 26 -5.62 -10.80 -10.10
CA SER A 26 -6.10 -10.54 -8.74
C SER A 26 -6.86 -9.22 -8.68
N ASN A 27 -8.03 -9.17 -8.05
CA ASN A 27 -8.82 -7.94 -7.97
C ASN A 27 -8.33 -6.93 -6.92
N LEU A 28 -7.41 -7.34 -6.04
CA LEU A 28 -6.97 -6.52 -4.90
C LEU A 28 -5.63 -5.84 -5.20
N THR A 29 -5.65 -4.51 -5.32
CA THR A 29 -4.45 -3.68 -5.51
C THR A 29 -4.01 -3.02 -4.19
N ALA A 30 -2.75 -2.57 -4.13
CA ALA A 30 -2.27 -1.74 -3.02
C ALA A 30 -3.11 -0.47 -2.85
N LYS A 31 -3.53 0.16 -3.96
CA LYS A 31 -4.41 1.33 -3.96
C LYS A 31 -5.72 1.05 -3.22
N GLU A 32 -6.35 -0.08 -3.50
CA GLU A 32 -7.59 -0.51 -2.83
C GLU A 32 -7.36 -0.71 -1.33
N ILE A 33 -6.27 -1.37 -0.96
CA ILE A 33 -5.90 -1.59 0.44
C ILE A 33 -5.74 -0.25 1.18
N VAL A 34 -4.84 0.62 0.72
CA VAL A 34 -4.51 1.86 1.44
C VAL A 34 -5.68 2.85 1.47
N ASN A 35 -6.53 2.87 0.45
CA ASN A 35 -7.65 3.81 0.38
C ASN A 35 -8.96 3.29 1.01
N LYS A 36 -9.17 1.98 1.14
CA LYS A 36 -10.46 1.41 1.60
C LYS A 36 -10.41 0.65 2.91
N TRP A 37 -9.30 0.01 3.26
CA TRP A 37 -9.24 -0.80 4.49
C TRP A 37 -9.31 0.06 5.75
N SER A 38 -9.79 -0.49 6.86
CA SER A 38 -9.82 0.24 8.13
C SER A 38 -8.41 0.50 8.68
N GLU A 39 -8.24 1.49 9.55
CA GLU A 39 -6.96 1.73 10.24
C GLU A 39 -6.47 0.47 10.97
N LYS A 40 -7.42 -0.28 11.57
CA LYS A 40 -7.13 -1.51 12.30
C LYS A 40 -6.60 -2.60 11.36
N ASP A 41 -7.20 -2.77 10.19
CA ASP A 41 -6.80 -3.80 9.23
C ASP A 41 -5.45 -3.46 8.58
N LEU A 42 -5.22 -2.18 8.25
CA LEU A 42 -3.90 -1.69 7.83
C LEU A 42 -2.85 -1.93 8.91
N GLY A 43 -3.18 -1.64 10.17
CA GLY A 43 -2.29 -1.86 11.31
C GLY A 43 -1.90 -3.33 11.47
N LYS A 44 -2.86 -4.26 11.34
CA LYS A 44 -2.58 -5.70 11.34
C LYS A 44 -1.69 -6.12 10.18
N LEU A 45 -2.01 -5.66 8.96
CA LEU A 45 -1.22 -5.95 7.76
C LEU A 45 0.26 -5.55 7.97
N PHE A 46 0.52 -4.35 8.46
CA PHE A 46 1.88 -3.88 8.71
C PHE A 46 2.57 -4.59 9.89
N GLN A 47 1.81 -4.97 10.91
CA GLN A 47 2.34 -5.72 12.04
C GLN A 47 2.75 -7.14 11.64
N GLU A 48 1.92 -7.82 10.84
CA GLU A 48 2.11 -9.22 10.48
C GLU A 48 3.14 -9.39 9.36
N TYR A 49 3.15 -8.50 8.36
CA TYR A 49 3.97 -8.67 7.16
C TYR A 49 5.08 -7.62 6.99
N GLY A 50 5.02 -6.50 7.71
CA GLY A 50 5.93 -5.37 7.49
C GLY A 50 7.15 -5.32 8.42
N GLU A 51 7.17 -6.14 9.48
CA GLU A 51 8.18 -6.10 10.57
C GLU A 51 8.43 -4.68 11.15
N GLU A 52 7.50 -3.75 10.94
CA GLU A 52 7.64 -2.34 11.26
C GLU A 52 7.20 -2.07 12.70
N ARG A 53 8.13 -1.65 13.56
CA ARG A 53 7.85 -1.38 14.99
C ARG A 53 6.84 -0.24 15.19
N GLN A 54 6.77 0.69 14.25
CA GLN A 54 5.85 1.83 14.25
C GLN A 54 4.59 1.61 13.41
N TRP A 55 4.17 0.35 13.18
CA TRP A 55 3.02 -0.01 12.35
C TRP A 55 1.73 0.79 12.67
N ARG A 56 1.49 1.11 13.96
CA ARG A 56 0.34 1.94 14.39
C ARG A 56 0.39 3.34 13.80
N LYS A 57 1.57 3.96 13.80
CA LYS A 57 1.76 5.32 13.26
C LYS A 57 1.62 5.32 11.74
N ALA A 58 2.14 4.28 11.07
CA ALA A 58 2.00 4.12 9.63
C ALA A 58 0.52 4.00 9.20
N ALA A 59 -0.24 3.12 9.85
CA ALA A 59 -1.67 2.96 9.57
C ALA A 59 -2.45 4.28 9.76
N ARG A 60 -2.21 4.98 10.88
CA ARG A 60 -2.84 6.28 11.14
C ARG A 60 -2.46 7.32 10.09
N ALA A 61 -1.18 7.39 9.70
CA ALA A 61 -0.71 8.35 8.70
C ALA A 61 -1.39 8.14 7.35
N ILE A 62 -1.58 6.89 6.92
CA ILE A 62 -2.29 6.55 5.68
C ILE A 62 -3.76 7.00 5.74
N VAL A 63 -4.45 6.72 6.85
CA VAL A 63 -5.85 7.09 7.01
C VAL A 63 -6.02 8.62 7.02
N GLU A 64 -5.14 9.34 7.70
CA GLU A 64 -5.15 10.80 7.72
C GLU A 64 -4.81 11.40 6.35
N ALA A 65 -3.89 10.79 5.60
CA ALA A 65 -3.54 11.23 4.25
C ALA A 65 -4.73 11.05 3.28
N ARG A 66 -5.34 9.85 3.24
CA ARG A 66 -6.45 9.56 2.32
C ARG A 66 -7.71 10.38 2.60
N ARG A 67 -7.89 10.84 3.85
CA ARG A 67 -8.97 11.77 4.21
C ARG A 67 -8.81 13.14 3.55
N LYS A 68 -7.58 13.57 3.28
CA LYS A 68 -7.28 14.83 2.60
C LYS A 68 -7.36 14.69 1.09
N LYS A 69 -6.76 13.62 0.56
CA LYS A 69 -6.76 13.31 -0.87
C LYS A 69 -6.49 11.82 -1.06
N THR A 70 -7.19 11.19 -1.99
CA THR A 70 -6.92 9.79 -2.39
C THR A 70 -5.44 9.60 -2.70
N ILE A 71 -4.89 8.49 -2.21
CA ILE A 71 -3.49 8.12 -2.43
C ILE A 71 -3.41 7.37 -3.76
N GLU A 72 -2.67 7.93 -4.71
CA GLU A 72 -2.61 7.47 -6.11
C GLU A 72 -1.26 6.80 -6.47
N THR A 73 -0.17 7.31 -5.88
CA THR A 73 1.23 6.96 -6.17
C THR A 73 2.06 7.04 -4.90
#